data_AF-A0A498F5H8-F1
#
_entry.id   AF-A0A498F5H8-F1
#
_cell.length_a   1.000
_cell.length_b   1.000
_cell.length_c   1.000
_cell.angle_alpha   90.00
_cell.angle_beta   90.00
_cell.angle_gamma   90.00
#
_symmetry.space_group_name_H-M   'P 1'
#
loop_
_entity.id
_entity.type
_entity.pdbx_description
1 polymer ?
#
loop_
_entity_poly.entity_id
_entity_poly.type
_entity_poly.pdbx_seq_one_letter_code
_entity_poly.pdbx_strand_id
1 'polypeptide(L)'
;DLTGRKLDDFVTWRQGDIAPITLQKQLSSVRMALDFWSDLDAVEDGLREKLHAPELPDGAEARDIYLEPDTAETILEYLDRYHYASRMHAVMALIWRTGMRRGTVRGLDVGDLNADEHAIQIVHRPESDTPLKNGNKGERWVFIGPEWMRILQEYISENRH
;
A
#
# COMPACT_ATOMS: atom_id res chain seq x y z
N ASP A 1 30.39 -0.06 -22.95
CA ASP A 1 30.96 0.49 -21.70
C ASP A 1 29.97 1.36 -20.96
N LEU A 2 29.73 1.03 -19.69
CA LEU A 2 28.97 1.82 -18.72
C LEU A 2 29.98 2.63 -17.90
N THR A 3 29.73 3.93 -17.71
CA THR A 3 30.67 4.83 -17.02
C THR A 3 29.90 5.79 -16.13
N GLY A 4 30.59 6.40 -15.14
CA GLY A 4 29.99 7.41 -14.27
C GLY A 4 29.33 8.56 -15.06
N ARG A 5 29.95 8.99 -16.18
CA ARG A 5 29.37 10.00 -17.07
C ARG A 5 28.03 9.56 -17.68
N LYS A 6 27.93 8.31 -18.14
CA LYS A 6 26.66 7.79 -18.68
C LYS A 6 25.58 7.66 -17.61
N LEU A 7 25.95 7.39 -16.37
CA LEU A 7 25.03 7.38 -15.24
C LEU A 7 24.52 8.79 -14.92
N ASP A 8 25.41 9.79 -14.92
CA ASP A 8 25.04 11.19 -14.72
C ASP A 8 24.14 11.73 -15.84
N ASP A 9 24.48 11.42 -17.10
CA ASP A 9 23.66 11.75 -18.27
C ASP A 9 22.26 11.11 -18.16
N PHE A 10 22.18 9.85 -17.68
CA PHE A 10 20.92 9.15 -17.44
C PHE A 10 20.09 9.81 -16.33
N VAL A 11 20.70 10.16 -15.19
CA VAL A 11 20.01 10.84 -14.09
C VAL A 11 19.45 12.17 -14.56
N THR A 12 20.27 12.98 -15.25
CA THR A 12 19.89 14.30 -15.77
C THR A 12 18.73 14.20 -16.76
N TRP A 13 18.84 13.29 -17.73
CA TRP A 13 17.76 13.03 -18.69
C TRP A 13 16.48 12.61 -17.96
N ARG A 14 16.60 11.69 -17.01
CA ARG A 14 15.43 11.12 -16.34
C ARG A 14 14.74 12.11 -15.41
N GLN A 15 15.50 13.00 -14.78
CA GLN A 15 14.97 14.02 -13.87
C GLN A 15 13.96 14.96 -14.55
N GLY A 16 14.08 15.19 -15.86
CA GLY A 16 13.14 16.03 -16.62
C GLY A 16 11.74 15.41 -16.81
N ASP A 17 11.61 14.09 -16.67
CA ASP A 17 10.39 13.36 -17.06
C ASP A 17 9.51 12.93 -15.88
N ILE A 18 10.04 12.94 -14.66
CA ILE A 18 9.36 12.32 -13.51
C ILE A 18 9.53 13.12 -12.22
N ALA A 19 8.58 12.89 -11.30
CA ALA A 19 8.70 13.38 -9.95
C ALA A 19 9.99 12.85 -9.29
N PRO A 20 10.68 13.66 -8.46
CA PRO A 20 11.98 13.26 -7.93
C PRO A 20 11.91 12.04 -6.97
N ILE A 21 10.77 11.78 -6.32
CA ILE A 21 10.55 10.52 -5.57
C ILE A 21 10.51 9.28 -6.48
N THR A 22 9.96 9.41 -7.68
CA THR A 22 9.98 8.33 -8.67
C THR A 22 11.40 8.10 -9.17
N LEU A 23 12.17 9.18 -9.37
CA LEU A 23 13.57 9.10 -9.77
C LEU A 23 14.39 8.36 -8.71
N GLN A 24 14.28 8.74 -7.43
CA GLN A 24 15.01 8.07 -6.35
C GLN A 24 14.71 6.56 -6.28
N LYS A 25 13.45 6.16 -6.46
CA LYS A 25 13.06 4.74 -6.53
C LYS A 25 13.68 4.04 -7.73
N GLN A 26 13.68 4.65 -8.91
CA GLN A 26 14.32 4.08 -10.10
C GLN A 26 15.84 3.94 -9.92
N LEU A 27 16.49 4.96 -9.36
CA LEU A 27 17.94 4.93 -9.10
C LEU A 27 18.32 3.88 -8.05
N SER A 28 17.45 3.60 -7.08
CA SER A 28 17.66 2.50 -6.13
C SER A 28 17.72 1.14 -6.82
N SER A 29 16.86 0.89 -7.81
CA SER A 29 16.92 -0.32 -8.63
C SER A 29 18.19 -0.38 -9.49
N VAL A 30 18.63 0.77 -10.05
CA VAL A 30 19.89 0.84 -10.80
C VAL A 30 21.08 0.53 -9.90
N ARG A 31 21.13 1.05 -8.67
CA ARG A 31 22.20 0.72 -7.70
C ARG A 31 22.27 -0.78 -7.42
N MET A 32 21.11 -1.41 -7.19
CA MET A 32 21.05 -2.86 -6.96
C MET A 32 21.54 -3.67 -8.18
N ALA A 33 21.23 -3.21 -9.40
CA ALA A 33 21.74 -3.84 -10.61
C ALA A 33 23.26 -3.64 -10.77
N LEU A 34 23.78 -2.45 -10.46
CA LEU A 34 25.21 -2.16 -10.48
C LEU A 34 25.98 -3.02 -9.46
N ASP A 35 25.45 -3.17 -8.23
CA ASP A 35 25.99 -4.09 -7.21
C ASP A 35 26.11 -5.51 -7.79
N PHE A 36 25.01 -6.03 -8.32
CA PHE A 36 24.97 -7.38 -8.91
C PHE A 36 25.90 -7.57 -10.11
N TRP A 37 26.07 -6.55 -10.97
CA TRP A 37 26.98 -6.62 -12.10
C TRP A 37 28.45 -6.51 -11.70
N SER A 38 28.76 -5.77 -10.63
CA SER A 38 30.10 -5.74 -10.03
C SER A 38 30.48 -7.13 -9.54
N ASP A 39 29.58 -7.80 -8.81
CA ASP A 39 29.80 -9.16 -8.29
C ASP A 39 30.06 -10.21 -9.40
N LEU A 40 29.68 -9.92 -10.65
CA LEU A 40 29.89 -10.77 -11.82
C LEU A 40 31.05 -10.30 -12.72
N ASP A 41 31.84 -9.32 -12.29
CA ASP A 41 32.89 -8.66 -13.09
C ASP A 41 32.37 -8.08 -14.43
N ALA A 42 31.08 -7.76 -14.52
CA ALA A 42 30.43 -7.27 -15.75
C ALA A 42 30.54 -5.74 -15.91
N VAL A 43 30.87 -5.02 -14.83
CA VAL A 43 31.12 -3.56 -14.80
C VAL A 43 32.31 -3.24 -13.91
N GLU A 44 32.83 -2.02 -14.00
CA GLU A 44 33.89 -1.51 -13.11
C GLU A 44 33.40 -1.46 -11.66
N ASP A 45 34.22 -1.94 -10.72
CA ASP A 45 33.96 -1.79 -9.30
C ASP A 45 33.81 -0.31 -8.89
N GLY A 46 32.87 -0.06 -7.98
CA GLY A 46 32.61 1.29 -7.46
C GLY A 46 31.73 2.16 -8.36
N LEU A 47 31.13 1.59 -9.43
CA LEU A 47 30.28 2.33 -10.36
C LEU A 47 28.95 2.76 -9.72
N ARG A 48 28.48 2.03 -8.71
CA ARG A 48 27.31 2.37 -7.89
C ARG A 48 27.45 3.70 -7.17
N GLU A 49 28.63 3.95 -6.61
CA GLU A 49 28.95 5.15 -5.83
C GLU A 49 28.96 6.39 -6.73
N LYS A 50 29.18 6.20 -8.03
CA LYS A 50 29.10 7.25 -9.06
C LYS A 50 27.65 7.60 -9.45
N LEU A 51 26.63 6.86 -8.98
CA LEU A 51 25.21 7.17 -9.22
C LEU A 51 24.66 8.12 -8.17
N HIS A 52 24.68 9.42 -8.48
CA HIS A 52 24.12 10.47 -7.62
C HIS A 52 22.61 10.60 -7.82
N ALA A 53 21.86 10.53 -6.73
CA ALA A 53 20.43 10.83 -6.71
C ALA A 53 20.22 12.23 -6.16
N PRO A 54 19.24 13.01 -6.64
CA PRO A 54 18.89 14.27 -5.99
C PRO A 54 18.42 14.00 -4.56
N GLU A 55 18.85 14.85 -3.63
CA GLU A 55 18.31 14.85 -2.27
C GLU A 55 16.84 15.29 -2.32
N LEU A 56 15.98 14.52 -1.67
CA LEU A 56 14.59 14.87 -1.48
C LEU A 56 14.44 15.47 -0.09
N PRO A 57 13.77 16.62 0.07
CA PRO A 57 13.42 17.11 1.40
C PRO A 57 12.53 16.09 2.11
N ASP A 58 12.70 15.98 3.43
CA ASP A 58 11.84 15.16 4.28
C ASP A 58 10.37 15.52 4.03
N GLY A 59 9.54 14.50 3.75
CA GLY A 59 8.12 14.67 3.43
C GLY A 59 7.78 14.69 1.93
N ALA A 60 8.76 14.71 1.02
CA ALA A 60 8.52 14.59 -0.43
C ALA A 60 7.88 13.24 -0.85
N GLU A 61 7.76 12.29 0.09
CA GLU A 61 7.15 10.98 -0.12
C GLU A 61 5.63 10.95 0.07
N ALA A 62 5.07 11.86 0.86
CA ALA A 62 3.66 11.81 1.25
C ALA A 62 2.84 12.73 0.34
N ARG A 63 1.76 12.19 -0.24
CA ARG A 63 0.71 13.04 -0.80
C ARG A 63 -0.12 13.56 0.36
N ASP A 64 -0.27 14.86 0.49
CA ASP A 64 -1.15 15.49 1.50
C ASP A 64 -2.65 15.39 1.16
N ILE A 65 -3.02 14.50 0.23
CA ILE A 65 -4.40 14.27 -0.17
C ILE A 65 -4.93 13.10 0.65
N TYR A 66 -5.86 13.40 1.55
CA TYR A 66 -6.61 12.41 2.33
C TYR A 66 -8.11 12.66 2.20
N LEU A 67 -8.91 11.68 2.61
CA LEU A 67 -10.37 11.83 2.67
C LEU A 67 -10.70 12.64 3.93
N GLU A 68 -11.31 13.81 3.74
CA GLU A 68 -11.76 14.65 4.85
C GLU A 68 -12.87 13.97 5.67
N PRO A 69 -12.88 14.09 7.00
CA PRO A 69 -13.88 13.47 7.88
C PRO A 69 -15.33 13.72 7.45
N ASP A 70 -15.71 14.97 7.21
CA ASP A 70 -17.08 15.33 6.80
C ASP A 70 -17.50 14.64 5.50
N THR A 71 -16.54 14.43 4.59
CA THR A 71 -16.81 13.73 3.33
C THR A 71 -17.02 12.23 3.58
N ALA A 72 -16.20 11.63 4.46
CA ALA A 72 -16.37 10.23 4.82
C ALA A 72 -17.71 9.98 5.53
N GLU A 73 -18.07 10.84 6.47
CA GLU A 73 -19.34 10.79 7.20
C GLU A 73 -20.53 10.90 6.23
N THR A 74 -20.50 11.88 5.32
CA THR A 74 -21.54 12.04 4.28
C THR A 74 -21.70 10.78 3.43
N ILE A 75 -20.58 10.15 3.02
CA ILE A 75 -20.62 8.91 2.24
C ILE A 75 -21.22 7.77 3.07
N LEU A 76 -20.82 7.63 4.33
CA LEU A 76 -21.30 6.57 5.21
C LEU A 76 -22.78 6.73 5.52
N GLU A 77 -23.26 7.94 5.82
CA GLU A 77 -24.69 8.22 6.01
C GLU A 77 -25.53 7.88 4.77
N TYR A 78 -25.03 8.23 3.58
CA TYR A 78 -25.69 7.88 2.33
C TYR A 78 -25.76 6.37 2.12
N LEU A 79 -24.65 5.66 2.36
CA LEU A 79 -24.58 4.21 2.24
C LEU A 79 -25.47 3.53 3.29
N ASP A 80 -25.49 4.03 4.52
CA ASP A 80 -26.36 3.54 5.59
C ASP A 80 -27.83 3.67 5.24
N ARG A 81 -28.24 4.82 4.68
CA ARG A 81 -29.65 5.08 4.34
C ARG A 81 -30.15 4.35 3.10
N TYR A 82 -29.32 4.24 2.05
CA TYR A 82 -29.78 3.81 0.72
C TYR A 82 -29.15 2.52 0.21
N HIS A 83 -27.99 2.14 0.74
CA HIS A 83 -27.21 0.97 0.30
C HIS A 83 -26.72 0.16 1.51
N TYR A 84 -27.58 0.06 2.51
CA TYR A 84 -27.26 -0.57 3.78
C TYR A 84 -26.74 -1.99 3.57
N ALA A 85 -25.71 -2.37 4.34
CA ALA A 85 -25.04 -3.67 4.22
C ALA A 85 -24.63 -4.08 2.78
N SER A 86 -24.49 -3.14 1.84
CA SER A 86 -23.95 -3.44 0.50
C SER A 86 -22.44 -3.66 0.55
N ARG A 87 -21.87 -4.24 -0.51
CA ARG A 87 -20.41 -4.36 -0.65
C ARG A 87 -19.70 -3.01 -0.49
N MET A 88 -20.26 -1.93 -1.04
CA MET A 88 -19.66 -0.60 -0.94
C MET A 88 -19.70 -0.09 0.50
N HIS A 89 -20.82 -0.31 1.19
CA HIS A 89 -20.97 0.06 2.61
C HIS A 89 -19.95 -0.69 3.48
N ALA A 90 -19.85 -2.00 3.35
CA ALA A 90 -18.88 -2.83 4.09
C ALA A 90 -17.43 -2.40 3.85
N VAL A 91 -17.05 -2.12 2.59
CA VAL A 91 -15.69 -1.68 2.25
C VAL A 91 -15.39 -0.28 2.79
N MET A 92 -16.30 0.68 2.66
CA MET A 92 -16.11 2.02 3.21
C MET A 92 -16.03 2.01 4.73
N ALA A 93 -16.90 1.26 5.40
CA ALA A 93 -16.85 1.01 6.84
C ALA A 93 -15.48 0.48 7.29
N LEU A 94 -14.97 -0.58 6.63
CA LEU A 94 -13.67 -1.15 6.95
C LEU A 94 -12.53 -0.15 6.78
N ILE A 95 -12.45 0.51 5.62
CA ILE A 95 -11.36 1.43 5.31
C ILE A 95 -11.38 2.61 6.27
N TRP A 96 -12.55 3.24 6.47
CA TRP A 96 -12.70 4.39 7.35
C TRP A 96 -12.36 4.07 8.79
N ARG A 97 -12.92 2.97 9.32
CA ARG A 97 -12.76 2.60 10.73
C ARG A 97 -11.34 2.19 11.09
N THR A 98 -10.59 1.62 10.15
CA THR A 98 -9.32 0.93 10.45
C THR A 98 -8.09 1.57 9.81
N GLY A 99 -8.26 2.43 8.80
CA GLY A 99 -7.15 2.99 8.02
C GLY A 99 -6.32 1.93 7.29
N MET A 100 -6.86 0.71 7.11
CA MET A 100 -6.11 -0.39 6.53
C MET A 100 -5.74 -0.12 5.07
N ARG A 101 -4.58 -0.64 4.67
CA ARG A 101 -4.19 -0.67 3.26
C ARG A 101 -5.26 -1.41 2.46
N ARG A 102 -5.62 -0.90 1.29
CA ARG A 102 -6.58 -1.53 0.37
C ARG A 102 -6.27 -3.00 0.09
N GLY A 103 -4.99 -3.37 -0.03
CA GLY A 103 -4.56 -4.76 -0.20
C GLY A 103 -4.90 -5.65 1.01
N THR A 104 -4.78 -5.11 2.23
CA THR A 104 -5.20 -5.81 3.45
C THR A 104 -6.71 -6.01 3.48
N VAL A 105 -7.50 -4.98 3.18
CA VAL A 105 -8.98 -5.09 3.10
C VAL A 105 -9.39 -6.13 2.06
N ARG A 106 -8.72 -6.15 0.89
CA ARG A 106 -8.95 -7.15 -0.16
C ARG A 106 -8.60 -8.58 0.27
N GLY A 107 -7.65 -8.75 1.16
CA GLY A 107 -7.19 -10.07 1.62
C GLY A 107 -8.01 -10.68 2.77
N LEU A 108 -9.00 -9.94 3.28
CA LEU A 108 -9.91 -10.43 4.32
C LEU A 108 -10.83 -11.52 3.77
N ASP A 109 -10.99 -12.58 4.55
CA ASP A 109 -11.97 -13.63 4.33
C ASP A 109 -13.03 -13.64 5.44
N VAL A 110 -14.15 -14.33 5.22
CA VAL A 110 -15.25 -14.42 6.20
C VAL A 110 -14.77 -15.02 7.52
N GLY A 111 -13.87 -16.01 7.45
CA GLY A 111 -13.29 -16.64 8.64
C GLY A 111 -12.37 -15.74 9.45
N ASP A 112 -11.99 -14.56 8.94
CA ASP A 112 -11.17 -13.59 9.67
C ASP A 112 -12.00 -12.74 10.65
N LEU A 113 -13.34 -12.79 10.56
CA LEU A 113 -14.21 -12.01 11.43
C LEU A 113 -14.52 -12.77 12.72
N ASN A 114 -14.25 -12.13 13.85
CA ASN A 114 -14.72 -12.58 15.16
C ASN A 114 -15.85 -11.64 15.62
N ALA A 115 -17.08 -12.07 15.38
CA ALA A 115 -18.28 -11.30 15.71
C ALA A 115 -18.44 -11.04 17.21
N ASP A 116 -18.15 -12.04 18.04
CA ASP A 116 -18.31 -11.96 19.50
C ASP A 116 -17.37 -10.92 20.11
N GLU A 117 -16.14 -10.83 19.59
CA GLU A 117 -15.15 -9.84 20.02
C GLU A 117 -15.21 -8.52 19.22
N HIS A 118 -16.07 -8.43 18.21
CA HIS A 118 -16.17 -7.31 17.27
C HIS A 118 -14.82 -6.92 16.66
N ALA A 119 -14.02 -7.94 16.31
CA ALA A 119 -12.66 -7.80 15.83
C ALA A 119 -12.44 -8.57 14.52
N ILE A 120 -11.40 -8.17 13.79
CA ILE A 120 -10.97 -8.80 12.54
C ILE A 120 -9.53 -9.25 12.70
N GLN A 121 -9.24 -10.50 12.34
CA GLN A 121 -7.89 -11.03 12.27
C GLN A 121 -7.26 -10.72 10.92
N ILE A 122 -6.15 -9.99 10.92
CA ILE A 122 -5.36 -9.78 9.72
C ILE A 122 -4.35 -10.91 9.60
N VAL A 123 -4.48 -11.73 8.56
CA VAL A 123 -3.67 -12.94 8.34
C VAL A 123 -2.85 -12.83 7.06
N HIS A 124 -1.60 -13.27 7.10
CA HIS A 124 -0.73 -13.37 5.94
C HIS A 124 -0.96 -14.68 5.20
N ARG A 125 -1.35 -14.57 3.93
CA ARG A 125 -1.56 -15.71 3.03
C ARG A 125 -0.56 -15.63 1.87
N PRO A 126 0.69 -16.12 2.04
CA PRO A 126 1.72 -16.01 1.01
C PRO A 126 1.38 -16.80 -0.26
N GLU A 127 0.65 -17.91 -0.10
CA GLU A 127 0.26 -18.81 -1.19
C GLU A 127 -1.01 -18.36 -1.95
N SER A 128 -1.64 -17.25 -1.55
CA SER A 128 -2.82 -16.70 -2.26
C SER A 128 -2.45 -15.50 -3.13
N ASP A 129 -3.39 -15.05 -3.96
CA ASP A 129 -3.28 -13.79 -4.73
C ASP A 129 -3.39 -12.52 -3.86
N THR A 130 -3.46 -12.66 -2.53
CA THR A 130 -3.70 -11.58 -1.57
C THR A 130 -2.72 -11.56 -0.38
N PRO A 131 -1.39 -11.64 -0.62
CA PRO A 131 -0.42 -11.58 0.46
C PRO A 131 -0.39 -10.18 1.09
N LEU A 132 -0.21 -10.13 2.42
CA LEU A 132 0.04 -8.87 3.11
C LEU A 132 1.37 -8.24 2.66
N LYS A 133 1.34 -6.93 2.38
CA LYS A 133 2.53 -6.16 2.00
C LYS A 133 3.72 -6.34 2.94
N ASN A 134 3.45 -6.47 4.25
CA ASN A 134 4.48 -6.57 5.27
C ASN A 134 4.68 -8.02 5.78
N GLY A 135 4.17 -9.02 5.04
CA GLY A 135 4.27 -10.42 5.45
C GLY A 135 3.64 -10.69 6.81
N ASN A 136 4.22 -11.65 7.54
CA ASN A 136 3.83 -12.01 8.92
C ASN A 136 3.89 -10.81 9.88
N LYS A 137 4.76 -9.82 9.64
CA LYS A 137 4.83 -8.59 10.46
C LYS A 137 3.57 -7.71 10.33
N GLY A 138 2.73 -7.97 9.33
CA GLY A 138 1.46 -7.29 9.13
C GLY A 138 0.28 -7.91 9.88
N GLU A 139 0.45 -9.11 10.44
CA GLU A 139 -0.62 -9.84 11.14
C GLU A 139 -0.95 -9.20 12.47
N ARG A 140 -2.25 -9.07 12.77
CA ARG A 140 -2.76 -8.45 14.00
C ARG A 140 -4.27 -8.61 14.12
N TRP A 141 -4.78 -8.49 15.33
CA TRP A 141 -6.20 -8.25 15.58
C TRP A 141 -6.52 -6.76 15.47
N VAL A 142 -7.66 -6.44 14.87
CA VAL A 142 -8.18 -5.07 14.79
C VAL A 142 -9.61 -5.05 15.32
N PHE A 143 -9.80 -4.43 16.47
CA PHE A 143 -11.12 -4.14 16.99
C PHE A 143 -11.81 -3.08 16.14
N ILE A 144 -13.00 -3.40 15.63
CA ILE A 144 -13.81 -2.46 14.84
C ILE A 144 -15.02 -1.95 15.61
N GLY A 145 -15.51 -2.70 16.60
CA GLY A 145 -16.67 -2.36 17.40
C GLY A 145 -18.00 -2.85 16.81
N PRO A 146 -19.07 -2.86 17.63
CA PRO A 146 -20.32 -3.55 17.32
C PRO A 146 -21.07 -2.98 16.12
N GLU A 147 -21.10 -1.65 15.99
CA GLU A 147 -21.77 -0.95 14.89
C GLU A 147 -21.21 -1.40 13.53
N TRP A 148 -19.89 -1.34 13.39
CA TRP A 148 -19.19 -1.71 12.15
C TRP A 148 -19.25 -3.21 11.90
N MET A 149 -19.11 -4.02 12.95
CA MET A 149 -19.22 -5.47 12.84
C MET A 149 -20.58 -5.90 12.29
N ARG A 150 -21.66 -5.27 12.77
CA ARG A 150 -23.03 -5.54 12.30
C ARG A 150 -23.18 -5.31 10.80
N ILE A 151 -22.66 -4.18 10.27
CA ILE A 151 -22.68 -3.90 8.82
C ILE A 151 -22.00 -5.03 8.03
N LEU A 152 -20.87 -5.56 8.54
CA LEU A 152 -20.16 -6.66 7.89
C LEU A 152 -20.93 -7.97 7.96
N GLN A 153 -21.53 -8.29 9.10
CA GLN A 153 -22.33 -9.50 9.28
C GLN A 153 -23.54 -9.51 8.34
N GLU A 154 -24.26 -8.39 8.25
CA GLU A 154 -25.42 -8.26 7.37
C GLU A 154 -25.01 -8.21 5.90
N TYR A 155 -23.84 -7.65 5.56
CA TYR A 155 -23.31 -7.78 4.21
C TYR A 155 -23.06 -9.26 3.86
N ILE A 156 -22.46 -10.01 4.77
CA ILE A 156 -22.17 -11.44 4.58
C ILE A 156 -23.46 -12.26 4.47
N SER A 157 -24.49 -11.97 5.27
CA SER A 157 -25.73 -12.74 5.25
C SER A 157 -26.65 -12.39 4.08
N GLU A 158 -26.81 -11.11 3.76
CA GLU A 158 -27.86 -10.64 2.84
C GLU A 158 -27.35 -10.33 1.43
N ASN A 159 -26.09 -9.95 1.26
CA ASN A 159 -25.62 -9.29 0.03
C ASN A 159 -24.32 -9.88 -0.55
N ARG A 160 -23.77 -10.93 0.05
CA ARG A 160 -22.58 -11.65 -0.43
C ARG A 160 -23.00 -12.87 -1.25
N HIS A 161 -23.34 -12.63 -2.52
CA HIS A 161 -23.65 -13.66 -3.51
C HIS A 161 -22.51 -13.83 -4.51
#